data_AF-A0A4R6AAT5-F1
#
_entry.id   AF-A0A4R6AAT5-F1
#
_cell.length_a   1.000
_cell.length_b   1.000
_cell.length_c   1.000
_cell.angle_alpha   90.00
_cell.angle_beta   90.00
_cell.angle_gamma   90.00
#
_symmetry.space_group_name_H-M   'P 1'
#
loop_
_entity.id
_entity.type
_entity.pdbx_description
1 polymer ?
#
loop_
_entity_poly.entity_id
_entity_poly.type
_entity_poly.pdbx_seq_one_letter_code
_entity_poly.pdbx_strand_id
1 'polypeptide(L)'
;MASSSNRKLEAEPPRSHSRVEDLVTEALDELASRSSVRPKIDERFLVPLIRSVIGTDANARCAVIDSMLMHGVPPDDICDFYIPEAARRLGGGWEDDSLSFAVVSVAVARLQGCLRDLVPVEDVPRGDRMGAPAVVVVSDRYHTLGSMVLTAQLRRVGISVRLLLGRTPEDACAIVSTGDYDAVLLSVAQFDDLDEVAALVNGLRLAMGATALIIIGGGALGAGADQVREKTGADLATNDLTEVISQARLASNRANAT
;
A
#
# COMPACT_ATOMS: atom_id res chain seq x y z
N MET A 1 1.25 -72.35 -9.75
CA MET A 1 1.30 -71.89 -8.33
C MET A 1 2.40 -70.85 -8.27
N ALA A 2 2.06 -69.55 -8.36
CA ALA A 2 2.04 -68.59 -7.23
C ALA A 2 3.42 -68.50 -6.53
N SER A 3 4.06 -67.36 -6.32
CA SER A 3 3.53 -66.06 -5.89
C SER A 3 4.56 -64.95 -6.10
N SER A 4 4.06 -63.75 -6.40
CA SER A 4 4.72 -62.44 -6.34
C SER A 4 5.40 -62.17 -5.00
N SER A 5 6.47 -61.36 -5.02
CA SER A 5 6.76 -60.45 -3.91
C SER A 5 7.44 -59.19 -4.42
N ASN A 6 6.62 -58.14 -4.49
CA ASN A 6 6.95 -56.76 -4.79
C ASN A 6 7.60 -56.13 -3.56
N ARG A 7 8.80 -55.53 -3.65
CA ARG A 7 9.34 -54.65 -2.60
C ARG A 7 9.42 -53.23 -3.16
N LYS A 8 8.52 -52.40 -2.62
CA LYS A 8 8.40 -50.96 -2.83
C LYS A 8 9.74 -50.25 -2.64
N LEU A 9 10.06 -49.35 -3.57
CA LEU A 9 10.93 -48.22 -3.31
C LEU A 9 10.23 -47.30 -2.28
N GLU A 10 10.88 -47.03 -1.16
CA GLU A 10 10.55 -45.92 -0.28
C GLU A 10 11.06 -44.63 -0.93
N ALA A 11 10.14 -43.76 -1.35
CA ALA A 11 10.45 -42.42 -1.79
C ALA A 11 10.67 -41.53 -0.56
N GLU A 12 11.82 -40.85 -0.49
CA GLU A 12 12.04 -39.75 0.44
C GLU A 12 10.98 -38.65 0.25
N PRO A 13 10.46 -38.03 1.32
CA PRO A 13 9.51 -36.93 1.18
C PRO A 13 10.23 -35.67 0.65
N PRO A 14 9.58 -34.85 -0.20
CA PRO A 14 10.18 -33.63 -0.73
C PRO A 14 10.37 -32.60 0.39
N ARG A 15 11.64 -32.36 0.77
CA ARG A 15 12.04 -31.36 1.77
C ARG A 15 12.49 -30.06 1.09
N SER A 16 11.57 -29.17 0.74
CA SER A 16 11.90 -27.74 0.56
C SER A 16 10.67 -26.83 0.47
N HIS A 17 9.54 -27.30 -0.05
CA HIS A 17 8.33 -26.48 -0.24
C HIS A 17 7.62 -26.13 1.08
N SER A 18 7.53 -27.06 2.03
CA SER A 18 6.75 -26.83 3.26
C SER A 18 7.33 -25.71 4.13
N ARG A 19 8.66 -25.60 4.22
CA ARG A 19 9.33 -24.58 5.05
C ARG A 19 9.06 -23.15 4.58
N VAL A 20 8.95 -22.94 3.27
CA VAL A 20 8.66 -21.62 2.70
C VAL A 20 7.18 -21.28 2.90
N GLU A 21 6.29 -22.26 2.72
CA GLU A 21 4.85 -22.10 3.00
C GLU A 21 4.56 -21.85 4.50
N ASP A 22 5.31 -22.50 5.39
CA ASP A 22 5.22 -22.31 6.84
C ASP A 22 5.69 -20.89 7.24
N LEU A 23 6.80 -20.42 6.66
CA LEU A 23 7.32 -19.05 6.86
C LEU A 23 6.38 -17.98 6.27
N VAL A 24 5.71 -18.29 5.15
CA VAL A 24 4.72 -17.40 4.54
C VAL A 24 3.49 -17.31 5.43
N THR A 25 3.01 -18.43 5.96
CA THR A 25 1.89 -18.47 6.92
C THR A 25 2.24 -17.72 8.19
N GLU A 26 3.43 -17.92 8.75
CA GLU A 26 3.89 -17.24 9.97
C GLU A 26 4.04 -15.73 9.78
N ALA A 27 4.57 -15.29 8.63
CA ALA A 27 4.63 -13.87 8.29
C ALA A 27 3.24 -13.26 8.01
N LEU A 28 2.32 -14.03 7.42
CA LEU A 28 0.93 -13.59 7.19
C LEU A 28 0.14 -13.53 8.50
N ASP A 29 0.36 -14.47 9.42
CA ASP A 29 -0.23 -14.49 10.76
C ASP A 29 0.35 -13.36 11.62
N GLU A 30 1.65 -13.06 11.50
CA GLU A 30 2.26 -11.89 12.13
C GLU A 30 1.65 -10.59 11.57
N LEU A 31 1.45 -10.50 10.25
CA LEU A 31 0.81 -9.36 9.60
C LEU A 31 -0.67 -9.22 9.97
N ALA A 32 -1.43 -10.32 9.98
CA ALA A 32 -2.83 -10.35 10.39
C ALA A 32 -2.97 -9.98 11.87
N SER A 33 -2.05 -10.44 12.72
CA SER A 33 -2.02 -10.07 14.14
C SER A 33 -1.77 -8.58 14.35
N ARG A 34 -0.91 -7.95 13.53
CA ARG A 34 -0.66 -6.50 13.55
C ARG A 34 -1.80 -5.69 12.90
N SER A 35 -2.47 -6.25 11.90
CA SER A 35 -3.61 -5.63 11.19
C SER A 35 -4.90 -5.63 12.03
N SER A 36 -5.02 -6.57 12.99
CA SER A 36 -6.26 -6.81 13.74
C SER A 36 -6.58 -5.80 14.86
N VAL A 37 -5.63 -4.94 15.27
CA VAL A 37 -5.87 -3.91 16.29
C VAL A 37 -5.31 -2.58 15.80
N ARG A 38 -6.17 -1.74 15.21
CA ARG A 38 -5.84 -0.32 15.03
C ARG A 38 -5.43 0.24 16.40
N PRO A 39 -4.20 0.74 16.58
CA PRO A 39 -3.79 1.28 17.86
C PRO A 39 -4.72 2.43 18.21
N LYS A 40 -5.10 2.51 19.49
CA LYS A 40 -5.90 3.64 19.97
C LYS A 40 -5.06 4.90 19.81
N ILE A 41 -5.47 5.77 18.88
CA ILE A 41 -4.78 7.02 18.62
C ILE A 41 -4.91 7.91 19.85
N ASP A 42 -3.76 8.35 20.37
CA ASP A 42 -3.71 9.22 21.53
C ASP A 42 -3.80 10.69 21.13
N GLU A 43 -4.87 11.35 21.57
CA GLU A 43 -5.10 12.78 21.34
C GLU A 43 -3.95 13.67 21.83
N ARG A 44 -3.21 13.22 22.84
CA ARG A 44 -2.04 13.94 23.38
C ARG A 44 -0.93 14.11 22.34
N PHE A 45 -0.85 13.24 21.34
CA PHE A 45 0.11 13.34 20.24
C PHE A 45 -0.55 13.84 18.94
N LEU A 46 -1.76 13.38 18.66
CA LEU A 46 -2.46 13.75 17.42
C LEU A 46 -2.79 15.25 17.35
N VAL A 47 -3.28 15.86 18.43
CA VAL A 47 -3.65 17.27 18.43
C VAL A 47 -2.41 18.16 18.22
N PRO A 48 -1.28 17.95 18.93
CA PRO A 48 -0.04 18.65 18.62
C PRO A 48 0.46 18.43 17.19
N LEU A 49 0.35 17.21 16.65
CA LEU A 49 0.74 16.92 15.27
C LEU A 49 -0.06 17.78 14.29
N ILE A 50 -1.40 17.79 14.39
CA ILE A 50 -2.28 18.62 13.56
C ILE A 50 -1.93 20.10 13.68
N ARG A 51 -1.75 20.61 14.91
CA ARG A 51 -1.37 22.01 15.15
C ARG A 51 -0.02 22.35 14.53
N SER A 52 0.95 21.45 14.63
CA SER A 52 2.31 21.67 14.09
C SER A 52 2.33 21.75 12.57
N VAL A 53 1.44 21.03 11.87
CA VAL A 53 1.36 21.07 10.41
C VAL A 53 0.53 22.24 9.89
N ILE A 54 -0.39 22.79 10.69
CA ILE A 54 -1.07 24.06 10.39
C ILE A 54 -0.12 25.25 10.61
N GLY A 55 0.63 25.24 11.73
CA GLY A 55 1.57 26.29 12.09
C GLY A 55 2.71 26.50 11.08
N THR A 56 3.31 27.68 11.08
CA THR A 56 4.39 28.03 10.14
C THR A 56 5.78 27.59 10.60
N ASP A 57 5.94 27.25 11.88
CA ASP A 57 7.21 26.80 12.44
C ASP A 57 7.58 25.40 11.92
N ALA A 58 8.66 25.33 11.15
CA ALA A 58 9.16 24.08 10.60
C ALA A 58 9.69 23.13 11.69
N ASN A 59 10.23 23.66 12.78
CA ASN A 59 10.83 22.88 13.86
C ASN A 59 9.77 22.25 14.77
N ALA A 60 8.59 22.88 14.87
CA ALA A 60 7.49 22.37 15.68
C ALA A 60 7.06 20.96 15.26
N ARG A 61 7.10 20.64 13.96
CA ARG A 61 6.77 19.30 13.45
C ARG A 61 7.78 18.26 13.92
N CYS A 62 9.07 18.54 13.72
CA CYS A 62 10.15 17.64 14.16
C CYS A 62 10.08 17.41 15.67
N ALA A 63 9.89 18.47 16.46
CA ALA A 63 9.78 18.36 17.92
C ALA A 63 8.58 17.50 18.37
N VAL A 64 7.43 17.56 17.67
CA VAL A 64 6.29 16.70 17.98
C VAL A 64 6.60 15.24 17.64
N ILE A 65 7.18 14.97 16.47
CA ILE A 65 7.57 13.62 16.07
C ILE A 65 8.60 13.04 17.04
N ASP A 66 9.65 13.79 17.39
CA ASP A 66 10.66 13.38 18.37
C ASP A 66 10.03 13.09 19.74
N SER A 67 9.06 13.91 20.16
CA SER A 67 8.29 13.67 21.38
C SER A 67 7.50 12.36 21.33
N MET A 68 6.83 12.07 20.21
CA MET A 68 6.10 10.81 20.01
C MET A 68 7.06 9.62 20.12
N LEU A 69 8.21 9.68 19.47
CA LEU A 69 9.24 8.64 19.51
C LEU A 69 9.79 8.44 20.93
N MET A 70 10.09 9.53 21.65
CA MET A 70 10.57 9.47 23.04
C MET A 70 9.54 8.85 24.00
N HIS A 71 8.25 9.02 23.73
CA HIS A 71 7.18 8.41 24.52
C HIS A 71 6.79 7.00 24.05
N GLY A 72 7.58 6.41 23.14
CA GLY A 72 7.44 5.03 22.70
C GLY A 72 6.37 4.80 21.64
N VAL A 73 5.92 5.85 20.93
CA VAL A 73 5.09 5.66 19.73
C VAL A 73 6.00 5.13 18.61
N PRO A 74 5.75 3.92 18.08
CA PRO A 74 6.56 3.37 16.99
C PRO A 74 6.51 4.27 15.75
N PRO A 75 7.64 4.48 15.03
CA PRO A 75 7.63 5.24 13.77
C PRO A 75 6.58 4.73 12.78
N ASP A 76 6.39 3.41 12.73
CA ASP A 76 5.39 2.78 11.88
C ASP A 76 3.97 3.19 12.23
N ASP A 77 3.65 3.29 13.52
CA ASP A 77 2.33 3.74 13.96
C ASP A 77 2.09 5.21 13.61
N ILE A 78 3.15 6.03 13.67
CA ILE A 78 3.09 7.45 13.26
C ILE A 78 2.70 7.53 11.78
N CYS A 79 3.38 6.76 10.93
CA CYS A 79 3.15 6.70 9.49
C CYS A 79 1.77 6.14 9.13
N ASP A 80 1.33 5.08 9.82
CA ASP A 80 0.18 4.28 9.42
C ASP A 80 -1.13 4.74 10.02
N PHE A 81 -1.08 5.38 11.19
CA PHE A 81 -2.28 5.74 11.94
C PHE A 81 -2.34 7.23 12.26
N TYR A 82 -1.28 7.83 12.82
CA TYR A 82 -1.33 9.23 13.24
C TYR A 82 -1.35 10.21 12.06
N ILE A 83 -0.50 10.02 11.06
CA ILE A 83 -0.46 10.88 9.87
C ILE A 83 -1.78 10.79 9.06
N PRO A 84 -2.31 9.59 8.75
CA PRO A 84 -3.60 9.46 8.07
C PRO A 84 -4.77 10.04 8.89
N GLU A 85 -4.78 9.80 10.20
CA GLU A 85 -5.79 10.37 11.09
C GLU A 85 -5.74 11.91 11.08
N ALA A 86 -4.55 12.50 11.17
CA ALA A 86 -4.35 13.95 11.09
C ALA A 86 -4.87 14.52 9.77
N ALA A 87 -4.55 13.88 8.64
CA ALA A 87 -5.03 14.30 7.33
C ALA A 87 -6.56 14.25 7.22
N ARG A 88 -7.20 13.20 7.74
CA ARG A 88 -8.66 13.10 7.76
C ARG A 88 -9.31 14.16 8.66
N ARG A 89 -8.71 14.53 9.79
CA ARG A 89 -9.23 15.64 10.63
C ARG A 89 -9.06 16.99 9.96
N LEU A 90 -7.97 17.21 9.25
CA LEU A 90 -7.79 18.41 8.44
C LEU A 90 -8.83 18.48 7.32
N GLY A 91 -9.11 17.36 6.64
CA GLY A 91 -10.16 17.25 5.64
C GLY A 91 -11.55 17.55 6.21
N GLY A 92 -11.90 16.94 7.35
CA GLY A 92 -13.17 17.24 8.04
C GLY A 92 -13.29 18.71 8.46
N GLY A 93 -12.18 19.33 8.86
CA GLY A 93 -12.13 20.77 9.13
C GLY A 93 -12.35 21.66 7.91
N TRP A 94 -12.06 21.16 6.70
CA TRP A 94 -12.43 21.85 5.47
C TRP A 94 -13.89 21.61 5.10
N GLU A 95 -14.39 20.39 5.28
CA GLU A 95 -15.80 20.03 5.03
C GLU A 95 -16.77 20.80 5.94
N ASP A 96 -16.36 21.12 7.17
CA ASP A 96 -17.16 21.90 8.13
C ASP A 96 -16.88 23.42 8.12
N ASP A 97 -16.14 23.90 7.11
CA ASP A 97 -15.73 25.30 6.92
C ASP A 97 -14.89 25.91 8.07
N SER A 98 -14.32 25.10 8.98
CA SER A 98 -13.43 25.60 10.05
C SER A 98 -12.00 25.87 9.58
N LEU A 99 -11.57 25.26 8.47
CA LEU A 99 -10.26 25.43 7.84
C LEU A 99 -10.42 25.73 6.35
N SER A 100 -9.61 26.65 5.84
CA SER A 100 -9.60 26.94 4.41
C SER A 100 -8.86 25.85 3.63
N PHE A 101 -9.22 25.68 2.36
CA PHE A 101 -8.53 24.78 1.42
C PHE A 101 -7.01 25.01 1.39
N ALA A 102 -6.57 26.28 1.44
CA ALA A 102 -5.14 26.62 1.45
C ALA A 102 -4.43 26.10 2.71
N VAL A 103 -5.07 26.20 3.88
CA VAL A 103 -4.50 25.68 5.13
C VAL A 103 -4.41 24.16 5.09
N VAL A 104 -5.47 23.48 4.68
CA VAL A 104 -5.49 22.01 4.59
C VAL A 104 -4.46 21.51 3.58
N SER A 105 -4.37 22.11 2.40
CA SER A 105 -3.40 21.73 1.37
C SER A 105 -1.96 21.84 1.87
N VAL A 106 -1.62 22.94 2.53
CA VAL A 106 -0.28 23.14 3.11
C VAL A 106 0.00 22.16 4.25
N ALA A 107 -0.98 21.92 5.12
CA ALA A 107 -0.84 20.98 6.23
C ALA A 107 -0.64 19.54 5.74
N VAL A 108 -1.38 19.11 4.72
CA VAL A 108 -1.22 17.78 4.10
C VAL A 108 0.14 17.65 3.41
N ALA A 109 0.59 18.68 2.69
CA ALA A 109 1.94 18.67 2.10
C ALA A 109 3.05 18.53 3.15
N ARG A 110 2.86 19.12 4.34
CA ARG A 110 3.78 18.97 5.48
C ARG A 110 3.72 17.58 6.09
N LEU A 111 2.54 16.97 6.21
CA LEU A 111 2.39 15.57 6.62
C LEU A 111 3.10 14.60 5.68
N GLN A 112 3.02 14.85 4.37
CA GLN A 112 3.78 14.09 3.36
C GLN A 112 5.30 14.24 3.57
N GLY A 113 5.77 15.42 4.00
CA GLY A 113 7.15 15.64 4.41
C GLY A 113 7.55 14.75 5.58
N CYS A 114 6.77 14.77 6.67
CA CYS A 114 7.01 13.93 7.84
C CYS A 114 7.08 12.44 7.47
N LEU A 115 6.19 11.97 6.59
CA LEU A 115 6.20 10.58 6.13
C LEU A 115 7.50 10.22 5.37
N ARG A 116 8.03 11.12 4.55
CA ARG A 116 9.32 10.90 3.86
C ARG A 116 10.50 10.89 4.83
N ASP A 117 10.44 11.70 5.88
CA ASP A 117 11.52 11.78 6.88
C ASP A 117 11.53 10.54 7.79
N LEU A 118 10.36 9.93 8.02
CA LEU A 118 10.19 8.72 8.84
C LEU A 118 10.46 7.42 8.06
N VAL A 119 10.23 7.42 6.74
CA VAL A 119 10.37 6.23 5.89
C VAL A 119 11.67 6.32 5.09
N PRO A 120 12.68 5.48 5.37
CA PRO A 120 13.91 5.49 4.59
C PRO A 120 13.62 5.20 3.10
N VAL A 121 14.27 5.97 2.22
CA VAL A 121 14.18 5.78 0.76
C VAL A 121 15.03 4.57 0.38
N GLU A 122 14.51 3.37 0.62
CA GLU A 122 15.06 2.17 -0.01
C GLU A 122 14.25 1.90 -1.28
N ASP A 123 14.79 2.36 -2.42
CA ASP A 123 14.41 1.80 -3.71
C ASP A 123 15.07 0.43 -3.79
N VAL A 124 14.40 -0.60 -3.28
CA VAL A 124 14.90 -1.98 -3.34
C VAL A 124 14.81 -2.43 -4.80
N PRO A 125 15.94 -2.59 -5.52
CA PRO A 125 15.90 -3.21 -6.83
C PRO A 125 15.53 -4.68 -6.64
N ARG A 126 14.80 -5.27 -7.60
CA ARG A 126 14.36 -6.69 -7.61
C ARG A 126 15.50 -7.69 -7.28
N GLY A 127 16.76 -7.29 -7.44
CA GLY A 127 17.97 -8.10 -7.31
C GLY A 127 18.29 -8.64 -5.91
N ASP A 128 17.78 -8.04 -4.82
CA ASP A 128 18.17 -8.49 -3.46
C ASP A 128 17.14 -9.38 -2.76
N ARG A 129 15.94 -9.55 -3.35
CA ARG A 129 14.85 -10.36 -2.76
C ARG A 129 14.18 -11.23 -3.83
N MET A 130 14.90 -12.27 -4.24
CA MET A 130 14.42 -13.29 -5.17
C MET A 130 13.02 -13.80 -4.71
N GLY A 131 11.96 -13.51 -5.50
CA GLY A 131 10.58 -13.91 -5.21
C GLY A 131 9.66 -12.88 -4.52
N ALA A 132 10.13 -11.66 -4.23
CA ALA A 132 9.26 -10.59 -3.71
C ALA A 132 8.44 -9.94 -4.84
N PRO A 133 7.12 -9.70 -4.65
CA PRO A 133 6.32 -9.00 -5.65
C PRO A 133 6.86 -7.61 -5.95
N ALA A 134 6.87 -7.26 -7.24
CA ALA A 134 7.13 -5.92 -7.73
C ALA A 134 5.80 -5.22 -8.01
N VAL A 135 5.56 -4.10 -7.33
CA VAL A 135 4.27 -3.40 -7.39
C VAL A 135 4.47 -1.95 -7.76
N VAL A 136 3.57 -1.42 -8.60
CA VAL A 136 3.48 0.01 -8.87
C VAL A 136 2.31 0.60 -8.11
N VAL A 137 2.55 1.63 -7.30
CA VAL A 137 1.49 2.43 -6.68
C VAL A 137 1.29 3.69 -7.49
N VAL A 138 0.09 3.89 -8.03
CA VAL A 138 -0.27 5.07 -8.82
C VAL A 138 -1.24 5.93 -8.01
N SER A 139 -0.93 7.23 -7.97
CA SER A 139 -1.77 8.25 -7.36
C SER A 139 -2.07 9.34 -8.38
N ASP A 140 -3.24 9.97 -8.23
CA ASP A 140 -3.53 11.23 -8.91
C ASP A 140 -2.57 12.36 -8.43
N ARG A 141 -2.75 13.57 -9.01
CA ARG A 141 -1.90 14.73 -8.73
C ARG A 141 -2.10 15.33 -7.33
N TYR A 142 -3.25 15.13 -6.71
CA TYR A 142 -3.69 15.92 -5.55
C TYR A 142 -3.81 15.08 -4.26
N HIS A 143 -4.03 13.78 -4.37
CA HIS A 143 -4.31 12.85 -3.27
C HIS A 143 -3.17 11.83 -3.11
N THR A 144 -1.96 12.33 -2.92
CA THR A 144 -0.74 11.50 -2.88
C THR A 144 -0.44 10.85 -1.53
N LEU A 145 -1.08 11.31 -0.44
CA LEU A 145 -0.76 10.85 0.92
C LEU A 145 -1.06 9.34 1.10
N GLY A 146 -2.21 8.86 0.65
CA GLY A 146 -2.60 7.45 0.78
C GLY A 146 -1.61 6.52 0.08
N SER A 147 -1.20 6.86 -1.14
CA SER A 147 -0.18 6.14 -1.91
C SER A 147 1.18 6.08 -1.20
N MET A 148 1.58 7.16 -0.53
CA MET A 148 2.83 7.19 0.22
C MET A 148 2.77 6.29 1.46
N VAL A 149 1.64 6.29 2.19
CA VAL A 149 1.43 5.41 3.36
C VAL A 149 1.42 3.95 2.93
N LEU A 150 0.68 3.62 1.86
CA LEU A 150 0.65 2.28 1.28
C LEU A 150 2.05 1.82 0.83
N THR A 151 2.82 2.72 0.20
CA THR A 151 4.20 2.40 -0.20
C THR A 151 5.09 2.09 1.00
N ALA A 152 4.99 2.88 2.07
CA ALA A 152 5.73 2.64 3.31
C ALA A 152 5.36 1.27 3.92
N GLN A 153 4.07 0.98 4.00
CA GLN A 153 3.54 -0.29 4.46
C GLN A 153 4.08 -1.49 3.68
N LEU A 154 4.00 -1.44 2.35
CA LEU A 154 4.46 -2.51 1.47
C LEU A 154 5.98 -2.71 1.55
N ARG A 155 6.76 -1.62 1.59
CA ARG A 155 8.22 -1.70 1.72
C ARG A 155 8.65 -2.37 3.03
N ARG A 156 7.98 -2.07 4.15
CA ARG A 156 8.27 -2.71 5.45
C ARG A 156 8.03 -4.20 5.46
N VAL A 157 7.08 -4.70 4.67
CA VAL A 157 6.82 -6.15 4.54
C VAL A 157 7.66 -6.82 3.46
N GLY A 158 8.63 -6.08 2.89
CA GLY A 158 9.60 -6.60 1.93
C GLY A 158 9.12 -6.68 0.49
N ILE A 159 8.04 -5.97 0.12
CA ILE A 159 7.58 -5.85 -1.26
C ILE A 159 8.40 -4.77 -1.97
N SER A 160 8.82 -5.06 -3.20
CA SER A 160 9.50 -4.08 -4.06
C SER A 160 8.46 -3.13 -4.64
N VAL A 161 8.49 -1.85 -4.25
CA VAL A 161 7.47 -0.87 -4.67
C VAL A 161 8.08 0.29 -5.42
N ARG A 162 7.55 0.54 -6.63
CA ARG A 162 7.73 1.79 -7.37
C ARG A 162 6.52 2.70 -7.17
N LEU A 163 6.74 3.89 -6.63
CA LEU A 163 5.69 4.87 -6.41
C LEU A 163 5.65 5.89 -7.56
N LEU A 164 4.48 6.04 -8.19
CA LEU A 164 4.20 7.04 -9.23
C LEU A 164 3.24 8.10 -8.71
N LEU A 165 3.76 9.29 -8.42
CA LEU A 165 2.97 10.44 -7.96
C LEU A 165 2.77 11.45 -9.08
N GLY A 166 1.53 11.90 -9.27
CA GLY A 166 1.19 13.01 -10.17
C GLY A 166 1.59 12.79 -11.63
N ARG A 167 1.66 11.53 -12.06
CA ARG A 167 1.90 11.16 -13.46
C ARG A 167 0.60 11.19 -14.24
N THR A 168 0.68 11.49 -15.53
CA THR A 168 -0.49 11.33 -16.40
C THR A 168 -0.78 9.84 -16.60
N PRO A 169 -2.01 9.47 -16.99
CA PRO A 169 -2.33 8.08 -17.33
C PRO A 169 -1.38 7.48 -18.38
N GLU A 170 -0.99 8.26 -19.39
CA GLU A 170 -0.09 7.84 -20.46
C GLU A 170 1.32 7.55 -19.93
N ASP A 171 1.86 8.45 -19.10
CA ASP A 171 3.17 8.26 -18.44
C ASP A 171 3.15 7.00 -17.55
N ALA A 172 2.07 6.79 -16.80
CA ALA A 172 1.92 5.61 -15.96
C ALA A 172 1.93 4.33 -16.80
N CYS A 173 1.17 4.29 -17.90
CA CYS A 173 1.15 3.15 -18.82
C CYS A 173 2.53 2.89 -19.44
N ALA A 174 3.26 3.93 -19.84
CA ALA A 174 4.60 3.81 -20.43
C ALA A 174 5.65 3.29 -19.42
N ILE A 175 5.56 3.72 -18.16
CA ILE A 175 6.45 3.24 -17.09
C ILE A 175 6.14 1.77 -16.77
N VAL A 176 4.86 1.42 -16.74
CA VAL A 176 4.40 0.08 -16.41
C VAL A 176 4.72 -0.91 -17.54
N SER A 177 4.60 -0.51 -18.81
CA SER A 177 4.92 -1.38 -19.96
C SER A 177 6.40 -1.71 -20.12
N THR A 178 7.29 -0.91 -19.52
CA THR A 178 8.74 -1.08 -19.61
C THR A 178 9.34 -1.78 -18.38
N GLY A 179 8.55 -2.02 -17.34
CA GLY A 179 9.00 -2.68 -16.12
C GLY A 179 8.28 -4.01 -15.90
N ASP A 180 8.96 -4.90 -15.19
CA ASP A 180 8.37 -6.17 -14.76
C ASP A 180 7.68 -5.96 -13.41
N TYR A 181 6.36 -5.79 -13.44
CA TYR A 181 5.54 -5.66 -12.24
C TYR A 181 4.51 -6.78 -12.16
N ASP A 182 4.33 -7.32 -10.96
CA ASP A 182 3.37 -8.39 -10.68
C ASP A 182 1.97 -7.82 -10.40
N ALA A 183 1.88 -6.57 -9.94
CA ALA A 183 0.61 -5.88 -9.70
C ALA A 183 0.70 -4.35 -9.83
N VAL A 184 -0.44 -3.72 -10.06
CA VAL A 184 -0.62 -2.26 -9.99
C VAL A 184 -1.67 -1.93 -8.93
N LEU A 185 -1.32 -1.04 -8.00
CA LEU A 185 -2.21 -0.52 -6.98
C LEU A 185 -2.57 0.91 -7.32
N LEU A 186 -3.86 1.19 -7.45
CA LEU A 186 -4.38 2.54 -7.66
C LEU A 186 -4.96 3.07 -6.34
N SER A 187 -4.42 4.17 -5.84
CA SER A 187 -5.01 4.88 -4.69
C SER A 187 -5.96 5.95 -5.21
N VAL A 188 -7.26 5.76 -5.02
CA VAL A 188 -8.31 6.66 -5.52
C VAL A 188 -9.02 7.30 -4.33
N ALA A 189 -9.00 8.62 -4.25
CA ALA A 189 -9.54 9.36 -3.11
C ALA A 189 -11.07 9.47 -3.11
N GLN A 190 -11.68 9.70 -4.27
CA GLN A 190 -13.10 10.01 -4.40
C GLN A 190 -13.77 9.26 -5.55
N PHE A 191 -15.09 9.17 -5.49
CA PHE A 191 -15.90 8.34 -6.39
C PHE A 191 -16.23 9.03 -7.73
N ASP A 192 -16.12 10.36 -7.81
CA ASP A 192 -16.52 11.12 -9.01
C ASP A 192 -15.60 10.88 -10.21
N ASP A 193 -14.39 10.36 -9.95
CA ASP A 193 -13.34 10.15 -10.96
C ASP A 193 -13.29 8.70 -11.49
N LEU A 194 -14.28 7.85 -11.18
CA LEU A 194 -14.21 6.42 -11.53
C LEU A 194 -14.18 6.12 -13.03
N ASP A 195 -14.76 6.97 -13.88
CA ASP A 195 -14.69 6.79 -15.34
C ASP A 195 -13.25 7.00 -15.85
N GLU A 196 -12.53 7.98 -15.30
CA GLU A 196 -11.11 8.20 -15.60
C GLU A 196 -10.25 7.04 -15.07
N VAL A 197 -10.58 6.55 -13.87
CA VAL A 197 -9.93 5.35 -13.30
C VAL A 197 -10.18 4.13 -14.19
N ALA A 198 -11.39 3.92 -14.69
CA ALA A 198 -11.71 2.82 -15.60
C ALA A 198 -10.90 2.91 -16.90
N ALA A 199 -10.74 4.12 -17.46
CA ALA A 199 -9.89 4.33 -18.63
C ALA A 199 -8.42 4.00 -18.34
N LEU A 200 -7.91 4.40 -17.17
CA LEU A 200 -6.55 4.05 -16.74
C LEU A 200 -6.38 2.53 -16.53
N VAL A 201 -7.32 1.86 -15.86
CA VAL A 201 -7.30 0.40 -15.68
C VAL A 201 -7.22 -0.31 -17.03
N ASN A 202 -8.02 0.12 -18.01
CA ASN A 202 -7.98 -0.42 -19.36
C ASN A 202 -6.63 -0.19 -20.04
N GLY A 203 -6.06 1.02 -19.94
CA GLY A 203 -4.74 1.34 -20.46
C GLY A 203 -3.62 0.48 -19.86
N LEU A 204 -3.66 0.26 -18.54
CA LEU A 204 -2.71 -0.58 -17.81
C LEU A 204 -2.82 -2.05 -18.23
N ARG A 205 -4.03 -2.59 -18.40
CA ARG A 205 -4.24 -3.95 -18.90
C ARG A 205 -3.69 -4.14 -20.31
N LEU A 206 -3.84 -3.14 -21.18
CA LEU A 206 -3.25 -3.18 -22.52
C LEU A 206 -1.72 -3.10 -22.48
N ALA A 207 -1.16 -2.32 -21.55
CA ALA A 207 0.28 -2.14 -21.38
C ALA A 207 0.98 -3.37 -20.78
N MET A 208 0.34 -4.06 -19.82
CA MET A 208 0.92 -5.21 -19.10
C MET A 208 0.46 -6.58 -19.62
N GLY A 209 -0.62 -6.62 -20.39
CA GLY A 209 -1.32 -7.84 -20.75
C GLY A 209 -2.52 -8.13 -19.84
N ALA A 210 -3.43 -8.97 -20.34
CA ALA A 210 -4.75 -9.21 -19.73
C ALA A 210 -4.71 -9.90 -18.36
N THR A 211 -3.56 -10.44 -17.93
CA THR A 211 -3.37 -11.12 -16.65
C THR A 211 -2.81 -10.21 -15.55
N ALA A 212 -2.62 -8.92 -15.84
CA ALA A 212 -2.11 -7.96 -14.87
C ALA A 212 -3.09 -7.79 -13.70
N LEU A 213 -2.60 -8.01 -12.48
CA LEU A 213 -3.38 -7.80 -11.27
C LEU A 213 -3.48 -6.30 -10.98
N ILE A 214 -4.68 -5.74 -11.06
CA ILE A 214 -4.95 -4.34 -10.74
C ILE A 214 -5.87 -4.26 -9.52
N ILE A 215 -5.39 -3.58 -8.48
CA ILE A 215 -6.12 -3.41 -7.22
C ILE A 215 -6.39 -1.92 -7.00
N ILE A 216 -7.61 -1.59 -6.59
CA ILE A 216 -8.00 -0.22 -6.23
C ILE A 216 -8.20 -0.11 -4.72
N GLY A 217 -7.62 0.93 -4.13
CA GLY A 217 -7.84 1.30 -2.74
C GLY A 217 -8.15 2.79 -2.60
N GLY A 218 -8.17 3.26 -1.37
CA GLY A 218 -8.40 4.67 -1.02
C GLY A 218 -9.84 4.98 -0.61
N GLY A 219 -10.17 6.27 -0.63
CA GLY A 219 -11.47 6.79 -0.18
C GLY A 219 -12.63 6.44 -1.11
N ALA A 220 -12.36 6.14 -2.39
CA ALA A 220 -13.39 5.73 -3.35
C ALA A 220 -14.17 4.48 -2.91
N LEU A 221 -13.57 3.63 -2.06
CA LEU A 221 -14.23 2.45 -1.50
C LEU A 221 -15.38 2.78 -0.54
N GLY A 222 -15.54 4.04 -0.12
CA GLY A 222 -16.69 4.49 0.67
C GLY A 222 -18.04 4.27 -0.02
N ALA A 223 -18.06 4.19 -1.36
CA ALA A 223 -19.26 3.85 -2.13
C ALA A 223 -19.55 2.33 -2.19
N GLY A 224 -18.61 1.50 -1.72
CA GLY A 224 -18.69 0.04 -1.76
C GLY A 224 -17.69 -0.59 -2.72
N ALA A 225 -16.95 -1.60 -2.24
CA ALA A 225 -15.90 -2.28 -2.99
C ALA A 225 -16.39 -2.92 -4.29
N ASP A 226 -17.54 -3.60 -4.26
CA ASP A 226 -18.10 -4.26 -5.46
C ASP A 226 -18.46 -3.24 -6.54
N GLN A 227 -19.04 -2.10 -6.17
CA GLN A 227 -19.40 -1.05 -7.12
C GLN A 227 -18.17 -0.43 -7.78
N VAL A 228 -17.12 -0.17 -7.00
CA VAL A 228 -15.84 0.33 -7.53
C VAL A 228 -15.24 -0.67 -8.50
N ARG A 229 -15.20 -1.96 -8.14
CA ARG A 229 -14.69 -3.03 -9.00
C ARG A 229 -15.46 -3.12 -10.31
N GLU A 230 -16.79 -3.15 -10.24
CA GLU A 230 -17.67 -3.26 -11.42
C GLU A 230 -17.52 -2.09 -12.38
N LYS A 231 -17.43 -0.86 -11.86
CA LYS A 231 -17.28 0.34 -12.70
C LYS A 231 -15.91 0.46 -13.34
N THR A 232 -14.86 0.09 -12.61
CA THR A 232 -13.48 0.30 -13.06
C THR A 232 -12.90 -0.87 -13.84
N GLY A 233 -13.45 -2.08 -13.68
CA GLY A 233 -12.89 -3.30 -14.24
C GLY A 233 -11.61 -3.77 -13.54
N ALA A 234 -11.31 -3.27 -12.34
CA ALA A 234 -10.21 -3.77 -11.52
C ALA A 234 -10.45 -5.21 -11.05
N ASP A 235 -9.40 -5.93 -10.71
CA ASP A 235 -9.49 -7.31 -10.22
C ASP A 235 -9.93 -7.35 -8.75
N LEU A 236 -9.51 -6.37 -7.97
CA LEU A 236 -9.84 -6.24 -6.56
C LEU A 236 -10.02 -4.77 -6.16
N ALA A 237 -10.89 -4.53 -5.20
CA ALA A 237 -11.10 -3.24 -4.56
C ALA A 237 -11.04 -3.42 -3.04
N THR A 238 -9.97 -2.97 -2.38
CA THR A 238 -9.76 -3.21 -0.94
C THR A 238 -8.87 -2.14 -0.29
N ASN A 239 -9.09 -1.89 1.00
CA ASN A 239 -8.18 -1.14 1.88
C ASN A 239 -7.48 -2.08 2.88
N ASP A 240 -7.67 -3.39 2.76
CA ASP A 240 -6.98 -4.39 3.58
C ASP A 240 -5.60 -4.69 2.97
N LEU A 241 -4.57 -4.22 3.66
CA LEU A 241 -3.18 -4.44 3.27
C LEU A 241 -2.84 -5.94 3.19
N THR A 242 -3.42 -6.77 4.06
CA THR A 242 -3.19 -8.23 4.10
C THR A 242 -3.67 -8.88 2.81
N GLU A 243 -4.84 -8.45 2.33
CA GLU A 243 -5.43 -8.92 1.09
C GLU A 243 -4.60 -8.49 -0.12
N VAL A 244 -4.14 -7.22 -0.14
CA VAL A 244 -3.22 -6.70 -1.16
C VAL A 244 -1.94 -7.54 -1.24
N ILE A 245 -1.30 -7.80 -0.10
CA ILE A 245 -0.06 -8.59 -0.03
C ILE A 245 -0.28 -10.01 -0.53
N SER A 246 -1.37 -10.65 -0.09
CA SER A 246 -1.74 -12.01 -0.49
C SER A 246 -1.91 -12.11 -2.00
N GLN A 247 -2.69 -11.21 -2.61
CA GLN A 247 -2.91 -11.21 -4.06
C GLN A 247 -1.64 -10.90 -4.85
N ALA A 248 -0.83 -9.94 -4.41
CA ALA A 248 0.43 -9.60 -5.08
C ALA A 248 1.40 -10.79 -5.10
N ARG A 249 1.49 -11.56 -4.01
CA ARG A 249 2.29 -12.79 -3.94
C ARG A 249 1.76 -13.88 -4.86
N LEU A 250 0.44 -14.08 -4.90
CA LEU A 250 -0.20 -15.04 -5.82
C LEU A 250 0.07 -14.69 -7.29
N ALA A 251 -0.01 -13.40 -7.66
CA ALA A 251 0.31 -12.95 -9.01
C ALA A 251 1.76 -13.23 -9.39
N SER A 252 2.71 -12.94 -8.50
CA SER A 252 4.13 -13.21 -8.73
C SER A 252 4.44 -14.69 -8.91
N ASN A 253 3.81 -15.56 -8.11
CA ASN A 253 3.96 -17.01 -8.24
C ASN A 253 3.47 -17.55 -9.58
N ARG A 254 2.38 -16.99 -10.14
CA ARG A 254 1.87 -17.37 -11.47
C ARG A 254 2.83 -16.95 -12.58
N ALA A 255 3.39 -15.75 -12.48
CA ALA A 255 4.36 -15.24 -13.45
C ALA A 255 5.64 -16.09 -13.50
N ASN A 256 6.13 -16.57 -12.35
CA ASN A 256 7.33 -17.41 -12.27
C ASN A 256 7.12 -18.89 -12.66
N ALA A 257 5.87 -19.34 -12.81
CA ALA A 257 5.53 -20.71 -13.17
C ALA A 257 5.32 -20.93 -14.69
N THR A 258 5.39 -19.85 -15.48
CA THR A 258 5.17 -19.84 -16.94
C THR A 258 6.51 -19.69 -17.66
#